data_AF-A0A934V3D5-F1
#
_entry.id   AF-A0A934V3D5-F1
#
_cell.length_a   1.000
_cell.length_b   1.000
_cell.length_c   1.000
_cell.angle_alpha   90.00
_cell.angle_beta   90.00
_cell.angle_gamma   90.00
#
_symmetry.space_group_name_H-M   'P 1'
#
loop_
_entity.id
_entity.type
_entity.pdbx_description
1 polymer ?
#
loop_
_entity_poly.entity_id
_entity_poly.type
_entity_poly.pdbx_seq_one_letter_code
_entity_poly.pdbx_strand_id
1 'polypeptide(L)' 'MTETTRTGAPPTTPCTVVWSHGRPYVLESGPGRPRWMGTDRHGRPQVLTRDDLCRRGWSYRRSS' A
#
# COMPACT_ATOMS: atom_id res chain seq x y z
N MET A 1 21.49 -7.54 7.26
CA MET A 1 20.62 -6.87 6.28
C MET A 1 19.26 -6.66 6.94
N THR A 2 18.98 -5.48 7.46
CA THR A 2 17.74 -5.19 8.21
C THR A 2 16.63 -4.86 7.22
N GLU A 3 15.84 -5.87 6.87
CA GLU A 3 14.61 -5.70 6.10
C GLU A 3 13.64 -4.89 6.96
N THR A 4 13.50 -3.60 6.63
CA THR A 4 12.67 -2.67 7.37
C THR A 4 11.21 -3.01 7.10
N THR A 5 10.65 -3.94 7.88
CA THR A 5 9.22 -3.95 8.20
C THR A 5 8.93 -2.64 8.92
N ARG A 6 8.76 -1.54 8.17
CA ARG A 6 8.36 -0.28 8.78
C ARG A 6 6.97 -0.49 9.35
N THR A 7 6.91 -0.69 10.66
CA THR A 7 5.78 -0.37 11.55
C THR A 7 5.50 1.14 11.55
N GLY A 8 5.65 1.78 10.40
CA GLY A 8 5.46 3.20 10.15
C GLY A 8 4.32 3.39 9.19
N ALA A 9 3.76 4.59 9.20
CA ALA A 9 2.66 4.92 8.32
C ALA A 9 3.15 4.99 6.85
N PRO A 10 2.33 4.57 5.86
CA PRO A 10 2.75 4.50 4.47
C PRO A 10 3.03 5.89 3.88
N PRO A 11 3.87 5.96 2.83
CA PRO A 11 4.28 7.21 2.23
C PRO A 11 3.08 7.98 1.67
N THR A 12 3.13 9.30 1.75
CA THR A 12 2.06 10.19 1.26
C THR A 12 2.39 10.80 -0.11
N THR A 13 3.53 10.44 -0.70
CA THR A 13 3.97 10.92 -2.01
C THR A 13 3.12 10.30 -3.12
N PRO A 14 2.48 11.10 -4.00
CA PRO A 14 1.69 10.59 -5.13
C PRO A 14 2.46 9.57 -5.97
N CYS A 15 1.73 8.65 -6.61
CA CYS A 15 2.28 7.64 -7.51
C CYS A 15 3.28 6.68 -6.84
N THR A 16 3.33 6.64 -5.50
CA THR A 16 4.16 5.66 -4.78
C THR A 16 3.51 4.28 -4.86
N VAL A 17 4.32 3.25 -5.06
CA VAL A 17 3.88 1.86 -5.00
C VAL A 17 4.36 1.20 -3.71
N VAL A 18 3.46 0.52 -3.04
CA VAL A 18 3.73 -0.33 -1.87
C VAL A 18 3.15 -1.71 -2.09
N TRP A 19 3.63 -2.68 -1.32
CA TRP A 19 3.18 -4.06 -1.36
C TRP A 19 2.49 -4.40 -0.05
N SER A 20 1.35 -5.07 -0.13
CA SER A 20 0.69 -5.68 1.03
C SER A 20 0.19 -7.06 0.63
N HIS A 21 0.46 -8.08 1.45
CA HIS A 21 0.06 -9.47 1.18
C HIS A 21 0.47 -9.96 -0.22
N GLY A 22 1.67 -9.57 -0.68
CA GLY A 22 2.19 -9.94 -2.00
C GLY A 22 1.54 -9.23 -3.18
N ARG A 23 0.74 -8.18 -2.95
CA ARG A 23 0.02 -7.42 -3.98
C ARG A 23 0.44 -5.96 -4.01
N PRO A 24 0.55 -5.34 -5.20
CA PRO A 24 0.90 -3.94 -5.33
C PRO A 24 -0.31 -3.04 -5.07
N TYR A 25 -0.06 -1.92 -4.40
CA TYR A 25 -0.99 -0.83 -4.17
C TYR A 25 -0.31 0.49 -4.55
N VAL A 26 -0.98 1.32 -5.33
CA VAL A 26 -0.49 2.63 -5.79
C VAL A 26 -1.19 3.73 -5.03
N LEU A 27 -0.43 4.74 -4.58
CA LEU A 27 -1.02 5.94 -4.00
C LEU A 27 -1.56 6.85 -5.10
N GLU A 28 -2.88 6.92 -5.17
CA GLU A 28 -3.59 7.95 -5.94
C GLU A 28 -3.76 9.19 -5.05
N SER A 29 -3.16 10.30 -5.47
CA SER A 29 -3.36 11.61 -4.86
C SER A 29 -4.27 12.44 -5.77
N GLY A 30 -5.57 12.42 -5.48
CA GLY A 30 -6.57 13.27 -6.12
C GLY A 30 -7.14 14.32 -5.16
N PRO A 31 -7.97 15.26 -5.63
CA PRO A 31 -8.68 16.20 -4.76
C PRO A 31 -9.55 15.41 -3.76
N GLY A 32 -9.08 15.31 -2.52
CA GLY A 32 -9.70 14.48 -1.48
C GLY A 32 -8.68 13.79 -0.57
N ARG A 33 -9.07 12.65 0.02
CA ARG A 33 -8.19 11.84 0.88
C ARG A 33 -7.34 10.92 0.01
N PRO A 34 -6.02 10.82 0.27
CA PRO A 34 -5.14 9.90 -0.45
C PRO A 34 -5.64 8.46 -0.30
N ARG A 35 -5.67 7.72 -1.42
CA ARG A 35 -6.23 6.37 -1.51
C ARG A 35 -5.20 5.42 -2.10
N TRP A 36 -5.14 4.21 -1.56
CA TRP A 36 -4.29 3.15 -2.07
C TRP A 36 -5.11 2.26 -3.01
N MET A 37 -4.82 2.34 -4.31
CA MET A 37 -5.48 1.54 -5.34
C MET A 37 -4.69 0.27 -5.59
N GLY A 38 -5.33 -0.89 -5.47
CA GLY A 38 -4.74 -2.18 -5.81
C GLY A 38 -5.80 -3.18 -6.23
N THR A 39 -5.48 -4.47 -6.12
CA THR A 39 -6.41 -5.55 -6.41
C THR A 39 -6.54 -6.50 -5.23
N ASP A 40 -7.75 -7.05 -5.05
CA ASP A 40 -7.97 -8.11 -4.09
C ASP A 40 -7.44 -9.46 -4.58
N ARG A 41 -7.68 -10.53 -3.81
CA ARG A 41 -7.26 -11.89 -4.18
C ARG A 41 -7.89 -12.47 -5.44
N HIS A 42 -9.04 -11.93 -5.84
CA HIS A 42 -9.79 -12.33 -7.02
C HIS A 42 -9.50 -11.43 -8.23
N GLY A 43 -8.56 -10.48 -8.10
CA GLY A 43 -8.22 -9.53 -9.16
C GLY A 43 -9.20 -8.38 -9.29
N ARG A 44 -10.14 -8.21 -8.34
CA ARG A 44 -11.08 -7.10 -8.36
C ARG A 44 -10.40 -5.83 -7.85
N PRO A 45 -10.71 -4.64 -8.43
CA PRO A 45 -10.22 -3.38 -7.91
C PRO A 45 -10.57 -3.21 -6.43
N GLN A 46 -9.59 -2.84 -5.62
CA GLN A 46 -9.74 -2.59 -4.19
C GLN A 46 -9.10 -1.25 -3.83
N VAL A 47 -9.82 -0.48 -3.03
CA VAL A 47 -9.34 0.78 -2.46
C VAL A 47 -9.06 0.55 -0.98
N LEU A 48 -7.85 0.86 -0.54
CA LEU A 48 -7.45 0.84 0.87
C LEU A 48 -7.17 2.24 1.38
N THR A 49 -7.49 2.47 2.65
CA THR A 49 -7.05 3.67 3.35
C THR A 49 -5.63 3.50 3.90
N ARG A 50 -5.04 4.58 4.39
CA ARG A 50 -3.78 4.56 5.13
C ARG A 50 -3.84 3.58 6.30
N ASP A 51 -4.92 3.64 7.09
CA ASP A 51 -5.14 2.79 8.26
C ASP A 51 -5.27 1.32 7.90
N ASP A 52 -5.98 1.01 6.80
CA ASP A 52 -6.08 -0.38 6.33
C ASP A 52 -4.71 -0.94 5.97
N LEU A 53 -3.88 -0.14 5.31
CA LEU A 53 -2.52 -0.54 4.93
C LEU A 53 -1.63 -0.75 6.15
N CYS A 54 -1.72 0.14 7.15
CA CYS A 54 -1.03 -0.01 8.44
C CYS A 54 -1.44 -1.30 9.16
N ARG A 55 -2.74 -1.60 9.24
CA ARG A 55 -3.25 -2.82 9.90
C ARG A 55 -2.83 -4.09 9.17
N ARG A 56 -2.83 -4.06 7.84
CA ARG A 56 -2.46 -5.21 6.99
C ARG A 56 -0.95 -5.45 6.94
N GLY A 57 -0.15 -4.45 7.27
CA GLY A 57 1.28 -4.47 7.02
C GLY A 57 1.58 -4.22 5.53
N TRP A 58 2.64 -3.49 5.29
CA TRP A 58 3.06 -3.09 3.95
C TRP A 58 4.58 -2.94 3.85
N SER A 59 5.10 -2.99 2.62
CA SER A 59 6.53 -2.87 2.31
C SER A 59 6.75 -2.11 0.99
N TYR A 60 7.93 -1.52 0.81
CA TYR A 60 8.31 -0.93 -0.49
C TYR A 60 8.68 -1.96 -1.54
N ARG A 61 8.98 -3.19 -1.10
CA ARG A 61 9.41 -4.28 -1.95
C ARG A 61 8.38 -5.38 -1.90
N ARG A 62 8.23 -6.08 -3.02
CA ARG A 62 7.59 -7.38 -3.04
C ARG A 62 8.42 -8.32 -2.15
N SER A 63 7.84 -8.83 -1.08
CA SER A 63 8.42 -9.99 -0.39
C SER A 63 8.36 -11.17 -1.37
N SER A 64 9.52 -11.76 -1.67
CA SER A 64 9.68 -12.90 -2.59
C SER A 64 8.94 -14.14 -2.10
#